data_AF-K4K181-F1
#
_entry.id   AF-K4K181-F1
#
_cell.length_a   1.000
_cell.length_b   1.000
_cell.length_c   1.000
_cell.angle_alpha   90.00
_cell.angle_beta   90.00
_cell.angle_gamma   90.00
#
_symmetry.space_group_name_H-M   'P 1'
#
loop_
_entity.id
_entity.type
_entity.pdbx_description
1 polymer ?
#
loop_
_entity_poly.entity_id
_entity_poly.type
_entity_poly.pdbx_seq_one_letter_code
_entity_poly.pdbx_strand_id
1 'polypeptide(L)' 'GDDCVAVKSGKIELAERFSQPAVRHTVRNCLMEYGHGAVTLGSESAMGIRALTVSQCYFRQTDRGMRIKT' A
#
# COMPACT_ATOMS: atom_id res chain seq x y z
N GLY A 1 -5.57 12.89 -7.87
CA GLY A 1 -6.12 12.00 -6.84
C GLY A 1 -5.11 11.87 -5.73
N ASP A 2 -5.09 10.74 -5.01
CA ASP A 2 -3.98 10.37 -4.12
C ASP A 2 -3.36 9.05 -4.62
N ASP A 3 -3.03 8.11 -3.74
CA ASP A 3 -2.54 6.79 -4.11
C ASP A 3 -3.66 5.90 -4.70
N CYS A 4 -3.34 5.08 -5.72
CA CYS A 4 -4.31 4.17 -6.33
C CYS A 4 -4.63 2.97 -5.42
N VAL A 5 -3.58 2.33 -4.88
CA VAL A 5 -3.70 1.26 -3.87
C VAL A 5 -2.81 1.61 -2.68
N ALA A 6 -3.42 1.87 -1.52
CA ALA A 6 -2.70 2.15 -0.28
C ALA A 6 -2.88 1.00 0.73
N VAL A 7 -1.78 0.31 1.06
CA VAL A 7 -1.75 -0.74 2.09
C VAL A 7 -1.29 -0.13 3.41
N LYS A 8 -2.07 -0.35 4.47
CA LYS A 8 -1.85 0.20 5.81
C LYS A 8 -2.02 -0.90 6.85
N SER A 9 -1.43 -0.70 8.02
CA SER A 9 -1.49 -1.63 9.16
C SER A 9 -1.65 -0.86 10.47
N GLY A 10 -2.41 0.24 10.46
CA GLY A 10 -2.77 0.99 11.64
C GLY A 10 -1.71 2.00 12.12
N LYS A 11 -2.17 2.92 12.97
CA LYS A 11 -1.32 3.86 13.69
C LYS A 11 -0.81 3.25 15.00
N ILE A 12 0.27 3.81 15.53
CA ILE A 12 0.94 3.29 16.71
C ILE A 12 0.03 3.29 17.96
N GLU A 13 -0.90 4.23 18.08
CA GLU A 13 -1.81 4.33 19.22
C GLU A 13 -2.82 3.18 19.27
N LEU A 14 -3.06 2.52 18.14
CA LEU A 14 -3.94 1.35 18.05
C LEU A 14 -3.20 0.03 18.27
N ALA A 15 -1.86 0.06 18.37
CA ALA A 15 -1.03 -1.13 18.43
C ALA A 15 -1.35 -2.04 19.60
N GLU A 16 -1.57 -1.43 20.76
CA GLU A 16 -1.82 -2.15 22.01
C GLU A 16 -3.16 -2.89 21.99
N ARG A 17 -4.15 -2.35 21.27
CA ARG A 17 -5.50 -2.93 21.19
C ARG A 17 -5.70 -3.83 19.97
N PHE A 18 -5.08 -3.49 18.85
CA PHE A 18 -5.31 -4.10 17.55
C PHE A 18 -3.99 -4.33 16.82
N SER A 19 -3.22 -5.31 17.29
CA SER A 19 -1.96 -5.73 16.65
C SER A 19 -2.24 -6.66 15.46
N GLN A 20 -2.77 -6.10 14.37
CA GLN A 20 -3.03 -6.84 13.13
C GLN A 20 -2.16 -6.32 11.97
N PRO A 21 -1.14 -7.09 11.53
CA PRO A 21 -0.32 -6.73 10.38
C PRO A 21 -1.10 -6.87 9.06
N ALA A 22 -0.72 -6.09 8.05
CA ALA A 22 -1.15 -6.34 6.67
C ALA A 22 -0.22 -7.38 6.04
N VAL A 23 -0.72 -8.59 5.80
CA VAL A 23 0.10 -9.74 5.39
C VAL A 23 -0.53 -10.55 4.27
N ARG A 24 0.28 -10.97 3.28
CA ARG A 24 -0.14 -11.82 2.15
C ARG A 24 -1.23 -11.20 1.27
N HIS A 25 -1.04 -9.94 0.92
CA HIS A 25 -1.90 -9.27 -0.07
C HIS A 25 -1.35 -9.48 -1.48
N THR A 26 -2.24 -9.63 -2.46
CA THR A 26 -1.89 -9.71 -3.88
C THR A 26 -2.67 -8.65 -4.66
N VAL A 27 -1.96 -7.83 -5.42
CA VAL A 27 -2.53 -6.86 -6.38
C VAL A 27 -2.11 -7.32 -7.77
N ARG A 28 -3.08 -7.64 -8.63
CA ARG A 28 -2.79 -8.16 -9.97
C ARG A 28 -3.79 -7.75 -11.03
N ASN A 29 -3.33 -7.65 -12.27
CA ASN A 29 -4.18 -7.40 -13.45
C ASN A 29 -4.97 -6.10 -13.35
N CYS A 30 -4.34 -5.04 -12.82
CA CYS A 30 -4.96 -3.72 -12.66
C CYS A 30 -4.30 -2.68 -13.56
N LEU A 31 -5.11 -1.75 -14.07
CA LEU A 31 -4.67 -0.49 -14.64
C LEU A 31 -4.82 0.60 -13.56
N MET A 32 -3.72 1.26 -13.21
CA MET A 32 -3.68 2.32 -12.20
C MET A 32 -3.24 3.62 -12.88
N GLU A 33 -4.07 4.66 -12.79
CA GLU A 33 -3.90 5.89 -13.56
C GLU A 33 -3.95 7.16 -12.72
N TYR A 34 -3.14 8.16 -13.07
CA TYR A 34 -3.22 9.53 -12.53
C TYR A 34 -3.21 9.63 -10.98
N GLY A 35 -2.43 8.77 -10.31
CA GLY A 35 -2.28 8.75 -8.85
C GLY A 35 -0.89 9.17 -8.36
N HIS A 36 -0.79 9.66 -7.12
CA HIS A 36 0.48 10.02 -6.44
C HIS A 36 1.40 8.80 -6.21
N GLY A 37 0.82 7.60 -6.19
CA GLY A 37 1.50 6.32 -6.15
C GLY A 37 0.60 5.21 -6.67
N ALA A 38 1.09 4.34 -7.55
CA ALA A 38 0.29 3.21 -8.04
C ALA A 38 0.04 2.22 -6.89
N VAL A 39 1.09 1.80 -6.20
CA VAL A 39 1.00 1.03 -4.95
C VAL A 39 1.80 1.70 -3.85
N THR A 40 1.15 2.01 -2.73
CA THR A 40 1.79 2.64 -1.58
C THR A 40 1.64 1.82 -0.32
N LEU A 41 2.70 1.84 0.49
CA LEU A 41 2.80 1.20 1.79
C LEU A 41 2.87 2.32 2.83
N GLY A 42 1.87 2.40 3.72
CA GLY A 42 1.79 3.41 4.79
C GLY A 42 1.05 4.70 4.42
N SER A 43 1.23 5.80 5.14
CA SER A 43 2.17 5.99 6.27
C SER A 43 1.83 5.17 7.50
N GLU A 44 0.55 4.93 7.78
CA GLU A 44 0.08 4.15 8.93
C GLU A 44 0.47 2.67 8.79
N SER A 45 1.69 2.35 9.24
CA SER A 45 2.36 1.06 9.02
C SER A 45 2.84 0.42 10.34
N ALA A 46 2.29 0.86 11.47
CA ALA A 46 2.83 0.53 12.80
C ALA A 46 2.75 -0.97 13.16
N MET A 47 1.73 -1.71 12.68
CA MET A 47 1.67 -3.18 12.89
C MET A 47 2.46 -3.98 11.85
N GLY A 48 3.12 -3.30 10.90
CA GLY A 48 3.90 -3.92 9.84
C GLY A 48 3.10 -4.34 8.61
N ILE A 49 3.75 -4.23 7.46
CA ILE A 49 3.26 -4.71 6.18
C ILE A 49 4.28 -5.70 5.61
N ARG A 50 3.85 -6.93 5.29
CA ARG A 50 4.76 -7.99 4.82
C ARG A 50 4.12 -8.90 3.77
N ALA A 51 4.94 -9.49 2.90
CA ALA A 51 4.48 -10.40 1.84
C ALA A 51 3.39 -9.79 0.94
N LEU A 52 3.63 -8.59 0.42
CA LEU A 52 2.80 -7.99 -0.63
C LEU A 52 3.35 -8.40 -2.01
N THR A 53 2.50 -8.93 -2.87
CA THR A 53 2.84 -9.24 -4.27
C THR A 53 2.07 -8.32 -5.20
N VAL A 54 2.78 -7.65 -6.11
CA VAL A 54 2.19 -6.81 -7.17
C VAL A 54 2.66 -7.34 -8.51
N SER A 55 1.74 -7.72 -9.40
CA SER A 55 2.11 -8.38 -10.66
C SER A 55 1.13 -8.09 -11.79
N GLN A 56 1.59 -8.07 -13.04
CA GLN A 56 0.74 -7.87 -14.22
C GLN A 56 -0.14 -6.60 -14.14
N CYS A 57 0.41 -5.51 -13.62
CA CYS A 57 -0.28 -4.23 -13.52
C CYS A 57 0.32 -3.23 -14.51
N TYR A 58 -0.53 -2.34 -15.02
CA TYR A 58 -0.11 -1.19 -15.81
C TYR A 58 -0.22 0.07 -14.95
N PHE A 59 0.89 0.77 -14.76
CA PHE A 59 0.94 2.05 -14.06
C PHE A 59 1.07 3.15 -15.12
N ARG A 60 0.00 3.91 -15.35
CA ARG A 60 -0.08 4.91 -16.43
C ARG A 60 -0.20 6.30 -15.85
N GLN A 61 0.80 7.14 -16.07
CA GLN A 61 0.83 8.53 -15.59
C GLN A 61 0.62 8.67 -14.07
N THR A 62 1.09 7.69 -13.28
CA THR A 62 1.24 7.84 -11.82
C THR A 62 2.55 8.54 -11.51
N ASP A 63 2.60 9.38 -10.48
CA ASP A 63 3.84 10.07 -10.07
C ASP A 63 4.94 9.07 -9.67
N ARG A 64 4.53 7.96 -9.05
CA ARG A 64 5.42 6.90 -8.54
C ARG A 64 4.77 5.53 -8.78
N GLY A 65 5.54 4.55 -9.24
CA GLY A 65 5.04 3.17 -9.37
C GLY A 65 4.80 2.52 -8.01
N MET A 66 5.82 2.52 -7.14
CA MET A 66 5.72 2.05 -5.76
C MET A 66 6.25 3.11 -4.79
N ARG A 67 5.59 3.30 -3.64
CA ARG A 67 6.03 4.27 -2.62
C ARG A 67 5.89 3.72 -1.21
N ILE A 68 6.95 3.79 -0.40
CA ILE A 68 6.94 3.42 1.02
C ILE A 68 6.96 4.71 1.86
N LYS A 69 6.04 4.81 2.82
CA LYS A 69 5.86 5.91 3.77
C LYS A 69 5.75 5.31 5.16
N THR A 70 6.35 5.92 6.17
CA THR A 70 6.26 5.49 7.58
C THR A 70 5.93 6.68 8.46
#